data_AF-A0A3N4HCT7-F1
#
_entry.id   AF-A0A3N4HCT7-F1
#
_cell.length_a   1.000
_cell.length_b   1.000
_cell.length_c   1.000
_cell.angle_alpha   90.00
_cell.angle_beta   90.00
_cell.angle_gamma   90.00
#
_symmetry.space_group_name_H-M   'P 1'
#
loop_
_entity.id
_entity.type
_entity.pdbx_description
1 polymer ?
#
loop_
_entity_poly.entity_id
_entity_poly.type
_entity_poly.pdbx_seq_one_letter_code
_entity_poly.pdbx_strand_id
1 'polypeptide(L)'
;MTVDEATERFYENLQEDVKKWLSNRATTPAMTLLTQRTLFMSLAKTSVIGKSGFWNGKGTIISYKTITISMDQIRFFLRDVIKQVEHLMYTDLLMGMKLPFTMKAEELLDDIANLDPGYYFGTDERNLQLDKARTFLFEQLETNPTVRRNFLMFSSSKDRNVHNTMYYESKVEEFLSLAFTVVHLGSGQPARGTELAGLQYRNNSASQRSLFVVGQDLVFALKYSKPQSLKVSMGDRYVHIRD
;
A
#
# COMPACT_ATOMS: atom_id res chain seq x y z
N MET A 1 -60.49 -14.22 22.93
CA MET A 1 -59.86 -12.91 22.65
C MET A 1 -60.74 -12.15 21.70
N THR A 2 -61.62 -11.33 22.27
CA THR A 2 -62.34 -10.31 21.51
C THR A 2 -61.34 -9.23 21.06
N VAL A 3 -61.66 -8.51 19.98
CA VAL A 3 -60.78 -7.45 19.42
C VAL A 3 -60.44 -6.37 20.47
N ASP A 4 -61.32 -6.20 21.47
CA ASP A 4 -61.16 -5.26 22.59
C ASP A 4 -60.00 -5.64 23.53
N GLU A 5 -59.89 -6.91 23.94
CA GLU A 5 -58.85 -7.38 24.86
C GLU A 5 -57.44 -7.27 24.26
N ALA A 6 -57.32 -7.50 22.94
CA ALA A 6 -56.05 -7.34 22.23
C ALA A 6 -55.61 -5.86 22.15
N THR A 7 -56.60 -4.97 22.05
CA THR A 7 -56.39 -3.53 21.93
C THR A 7 -56.00 -2.93 23.29
N GLU A 8 -56.70 -3.31 24.37
CA GLU A 8 -56.32 -2.90 25.73
C GLU A 8 -54.89 -3.35 26.08
N ARG A 9 -54.54 -4.60 25.77
CA ARG A 9 -53.20 -5.13 26.03
C ARG A 9 -52.11 -4.42 25.22
N PHE A 10 -52.43 -3.98 24.01
CA PHE A 10 -51.51 -3.15 23.21
C PHE A 10 -51.27 -1.79 23.87
N TYR A 11 -52.33 -1.12 24.35
CA TYR A 11 -52.20 0.18 25.01
C TYR A 11 -51.49 0.07 26.37
N GLU A 12 -51.70 -1.00 27.13
CA GLU A 12 -50.96 -1.27 28.38
C GLU A 12 -49.45 -1.43 28.12
N ASN A 13 -49.08 -2.27 27.15
CA ASN A 13 -47.67 -2.45 26.76
C ASN A 13 -47.05 -1.16 26.24
N LEU A 14 -47.81 -0.38 25.46
CA LEU A 14 -47.36 0.92 24.95
C LEU A 14 -47.11 1.92 26.09
N GLN A 15 -47.98 1.96 27.11
CA GLN A 15 -47.79 2.82 28.26
C GLN A 15 -46.57 2.41 29.10
N GLU A 16 -46.34 1.10 29.27
CA GLU A 16 -45.12 0.60 29.91
C GLU A 16 -43.87 0.99 29.13
N ASP A 17 -43.87 0.83 27.81
CA ASP A 17 -42.74 1.20 26.96
C ASP A 17 -42.50 2.72 26.94
N VAL A 18 -43.56 3.54 26.91
CA VAL A 18 -43.44 5.01 27.02
C VAL A 18 -42.83 5.40 28.37
N LYS A 19 -43.29 4.80 29.47
CA LYS A 19 -42.75 5.07 30.81
C LYS A 19 -41.29 4.64 30.93
N LYS A 20 -40.93 3.52 30.31
CA LYS A 20 -39.59 2.93 30.34
C LYS A 20 -38.58 3.63 29.43
N TRP A 21 -39.00 4.09 28.25
CA TRP A 21 -38.11 4.52 27.18
C TRP A 21 -38.25 6.00 26.77
N LEU A 22 -39.39 6.62 27.03
CA LEU A 22 -39.72 8.00 26.62
C LEU A 22 -39.78 8.99 27.79
N SER A 23 -39.32 8.60 28.98
CA SER A 23 -39.13 9.54 30.08
C SER A 23 -37.79 10.28 29.92
N ASN A 24 -37.78 11.60 30.18
CA ASN A 24 -36.60 12.48 30.03
C ASN A 24 -35.36 12.05 30.86
N ARG A 25 -35.51 11.08 31.76
CA ARG A 25 -34.44 10.54 32.61
C ARG A 25 -34.05 9.09 32.27
N ALA A 26 -34.73 8.44 31.32
CA ALA A 26 -34.45 7.07 30.95
C ALA A 26 -33.47 6.96 29.77
N THR A 27 -32.63 5.95 29.82
CA THR A 27 -31.74 5.56 28.73
C THR A 27 -32.60 5.11 27.54
N THR A 28 -32.49 5.75 26.38
CA THR A 28 -33.29 5.39 25.22
C THR A 28 -32.97 3.96 24.73
N PRO A 29 -33.87 3.32 23.97
CA PRO A 29 -33.60 2.00 23.37
C PRO A 29 -32.34 2.03 22.50
N ALA A 30 -32.15 3.12 21.74
CA ALA A 30 -30.95 3.34 20.94
C ALA A 30 -29.68 3.40 21.79
N MET A 31 -29.72 4.09 22.94
CA MET A 31 -28.56 4.17 23.83
C MET A 31 -28.26 2.84 24.52
N THR A 32 -29.30 2.03 24.78
CA THR A 32 -29.13 0.67 25.30
C THR A 32 -28.46 -0.23 24.28
N LEU A 33 -28.90 -0.19 23.02
CA LEU A 33 -28.25 -0.90 21.91
C LEU A 33 -26.80 -0.47 21.72
N LEU A 34 -26.50 0.83 21.80
CA LEU A 34 -25.13 1.35 21.73
C LEU A 34 -24.28 0.89 22.92
N THR A 35 -24.85 0.85 24.12
CA THR A 35 -24.17 0.37 25.33
C THR A 35 -23.86 -1.11 25.21
N GLN A 36 -24.84 -1.93 24.82
CA GLN A 36 -24.66 -3.35 24.57
C GLN A 36 -23.61 -3.60 23.48
N ARG A 37 -23.68 -2.89 22.36
CA ARG A 37 -22.66 -2.97 21.29
C ARG A 37 -21.27 -2.64 21.82
N THR A 38 -21.12 -1.60 22.64
CA THR A 38 -19.84 -1.20 23.23
C THR A 38 -19.33 -2.27 24.19
N LEU A 39 -20.22 -2.85 24.99
CA LEU A 39 -19.93 -3.98 25.87
C LEU A 39 -19.48 -5.20 25.06
N PHE A 40 -20.22 -5.60 24.03
CA PHE A 40 -19.84 -6.71 23.14
C PHE A 40 -18.52 -6.45 22.42
N MET A 41 -18.23 -5.22 21.99
CA MET A 41 -16.92 -4.86 21.44
C MET A 41 -15.80 -4.96 22.48
N SER A 42 -16.06 -4.54 23.73
CA SER A 42 -15.10 -4.68 24.82
C SER A 42 -14.85 -6.16 25.14
N LEU A 43 -15.91 -6.98 25.18
CA LEU A 43 -15.82 -8.41 25.40
C LEU A 43 -15.09 -9.09 24.25
N ALA A 44 -15.36 -8.75 22.98
CA ALA A 44 -14.64 -9.28 21.83
C ALA A 44 -13.15 -8.90 21.83
N LYS A 45 -12.79 -7.73 22.36
CA LYS A 45 -11.39 -7.33 22.58
C LYS A 45 -10.73 -8.07 23.74
N THR A 46 -11.51 -8.45 24.75
CA THR A 46 -11.03 -9.03 26.02
C THR A 46 -11.18 -10.55 26.07
N SER A 47 -11.93 -11.16 25.15
CA SER A 47 -12.00 -12.61 24.95
C SER A 47 -10.70 -13.06 24.28
N VAL A 48 -9.76 -13.49 25.13
CA VAL A 48 -8.39 -13.85 24.77
C VAL A 48 -8.38 -15.23 24.06
N ILE A 49 -7.54 -15.30 23.02
CA ILE A 49 -6.98 -16.47 22.29
C ILE A 49 -7.84 -17.19 21.24
N GLY A 50 -8.00 -16.54 20.08
CA GLY A 50 -8.20 -17.23 18.81
C GLY A 50 -7.11 -16.84 17.80
N LYS A 51 -5.89 -17.40 17.95
CA LYS A 51 -4.73 -17.30 17.04
C LYS A 51 -3.92 -15.99 17.10
N SER A 52 -3.26 -15.70 18.23
CA SER A 52 -2.18 -14.70 18.27
C SER A 52 -0.85 -15.36 17.91
N GLY A 53 -0.12 -14.80 16.94
CA GLY A 53 1.28 -15.18 16.73
C GLY A 53 2.08 -14.87 18.00
N PHE A 54 2.98 -15.78 18.39
CA PHE A 54 3.84 -15.60 19.54
C PHE A 54 5.30 -15.49 19.11
N TRP A 55 6.02 -14.60 19.78
CA TRP A 55 7.47 -14.51 19.65
C TRP A 55 8.12 -15.42 20.67
N ASN A 56 9.26 -16.02 20.34
CA ASN A 56 10.10 -16.64 21.36
C ASN A 56 10.65 -15.55 22.31
N GLY A 57 11.11 -15.95 23.50
CA GLY A 57 11.63 -15.01 24.51
C GLY A 57 12.84 -14.16 24.06
N LYS A 58 13.45 -14.48 22.90
CA LYS A 58 14.56 -13.74 22.30
C LYS A 58 14.14 -12.84 21.13
N GLY A 59 12.86 -12.85 20.71
CA GLY A 59 12.38 -12.11 19.55
C GLY A 59 12.94 -12.57 18.19
N THR A 60 13.48 -13.78 18.10
CA THR A 60 14.15 -14.31 16.90
C THR A 60 13.28 -15.27 16.09
N ILE A 61 12.20 -15.76 16.67
CA ILE A 61 11.29 -16.71 16.03
C ILE A 61 9.87 -16.23 16.28
N ILE A 62 9.08 -16.19 15.21
CA ILE A 62 7.64 -15.96 15.26
C ILE A 62 6.91 -17.27 14.94
N SER A 63 5.96 -17.63 15.78
CA SER A 63 5.13 -18.82 15.60
C SER A 63 3.68 -18.40 15.42
N TYR A 64 3.09 -18.80 14.31
CA TYR A 64 1.70 -18.55 13.99
C TYR A 64 1.02 -19.84 13.53
N LYS A 65 0.02 -20.29 14.31
CA LYS A 65 -0.62 -21.60 14.14
C LYS A 65 0.43 -22.73 14.15
N THR A 66 0.57 -23.46 13.05
CA THR A 66 1.55 -24.54 12.87
C THR A 66 2.84 -24.08 12.21
N ILE A 67 2.93 -22.82 11.80
CA ILE A 67 4.08 -22.28 11.07
C ILE A 67 4.99 -21.56 12.06
N THR A 68 6.27 -21.89 12.02
CA THR A 68 7.31 -21.25 12.81
C THR A 68 8.34 -20.68 11.85
N ILE A 69 8.61 -19.37 11.94
CA ILE A 69 9.50 -18.66 11.03
C ILE A 69 10.56 -17.95 11.87
N SER A 70 11.83 -18.16 11.54
CA SER A 70 12.93 -17.39 12.15
C SER A 70 13.14 -16.06 11.45
N MET A 71 13.71 -15.09 12.16
CA MET A 71 14.11 -13.81 11.58
C MET A 71 15.18 -13.99 10.48
N ASP A 72 16.02 -15.02 10.56
CA ASP A 72 16.98 -15.34 9.51
C ASP A 72 16.30 -15.84 8.23
N GLN A 73 15.22 -16.63 8.37
CA GLN A 73 14.40 -17.06 7.23
C GLN A 73 13.70 -15.86 6.57
N ILE A 74 13.18 -14.92 7.37
CA ILE A 74 12.59 -13.67 6.83
C ILE A 74 13.64 -12.84 6.10
N ARG A 75 14.83 -12.67 6.68
CA ARG A 75 15.92 -11.91 6.06
C ARG A 75 16.41 -12.59 4.77
N PHE A 76 16.54 -13.92 4.77
CA PHE A 76 16.89 -14.68 3.58
C PHE A 76 15.84 -14.53 2.49
N PHE A 77 14.56 -14.68 2.85
CA PHE A 77 13.44 -14.47 1.94
C PHE A 77 13.47 -13.08 1.32
N LEU A 78 13.64 -12.02 2.12
CA LEU A 78 13.70 -10.65 1.59
C LEU A 78 14.88 -10.44 0.63
N ARG A 79 16.06 -10.96 0.97
CA ARG A 79 17.23 -10.91 0.07
C ARG A 79 16.96 -11.63 -1.25
N ASP A 80 16.25 -12.75 -1.20
CA ASP A 80 15.88 -13.50 -2.40
C ASP A 80 14.87 -12.74 -3.26
N VAL A 81 13.84 -12.16 -2.65
CA VAL A 81 12.87 -11.31 -3.35
C VAL A 81 13.56 -10.10 -4.00
N ILE A 82 14.49 -9.43 -3.30
CA ILE A 82 15.26 -8.31 -3.88
C ILE A 82 16.03 -8.77 -5.13
N LYS A 83 16.69 -9.93 -5.08
CA LYS A 83 17.39 -10.48 -6.26
C LYS A 83 16.44 -10.81 -7.40
N GLN A 84 15.25 -11.31 -7.11
CA GLN A 84 14.23 -11.59 -8.13
C GLN A 84 13.73 -10.28 -8.78
N VAL A 85 13.49 -9.24 -7.98
CA VAL A 85 13.13 -7.89 -8.47
C VAL A 85 14.21 -7.36 -9.41
N GLU A 86 15.49 -7.45 -8.99
CA GLU A 86 16.63 -7.01 -9.80
C GLU A 86 16.73 -7.82 -11.11
N HIS A 87 16.61 -9.14 -11.02
CA HIS A 87 16.66 -10.02 -12.19
C HIS A 87 15.54 -9.70 -13.19
N LEU A 88 14.31 -9.53 -12.72
CA LEU A 88 13.15 -9.19 -13.54
C LEU A 88 13.28 -7.81 -14.17
N MET A 89 13.85 -6.84 -13.44
CA MET A 89 14.14 -5.51 -13.97
C MET A 89 15.12 -5.58 -15.14
N TYR A 90 16.26 -6.23 -14.98
CA TYR A 90 17.28 -6.27 -16.02
C TYR A 90 16.93 -7.22 -17.17
N THR A 91 16.34 -8.37 -16.88
CA THR A 91 16.11 -9.43 -17.87
C THR A 91 14.86 -9.18 -18.68
N ASP A 92 13.74 -8.86 -18.02
CA ASP A 92 12.42 -8.77 -18.68
C ASP A 92 12.06 -7.31 -18.99
N LEU A 93 12.15 -6.40 -18.03
CA LEU A 93 11.73 -5.00 -18.22
C LEU A 93 12.70 -4.21 -19.09
N LEU A 94 14.00 -4.38 -18.87
CA LEU A 94 15.07 -3.79 -19.69
C LEU A 94 15.50 -4.72 -20.83
N MET A 95 14.93 -5.92 -20.95
CA MET A 95 15.19 -6.86 -22.05
C MET A 95 16.67 -7.22 -22.22
N GLY A 96 17.41 -7.29 -21.11
CA GLY A 96 18.86 -7.53 -21.07
C GLY A 96 19.72 -6.35 -21.54
N MET A 97 19.10 -5.21 -21.84
CA MET A 97 19.82 -4.01 -22.27
C MET A 97 20.52 -3.34 -21.09
N LYS A 98 21.69 -2.77 -21.36
CA LYS A 98 22.43 -1.99 -20.36
C LYS A 98 21.88 -0.58 -20.29
N LEU A 99 21.62 -0.10 -19.07
CA LEU A 99 21.22 1.28 -18.86
C LEU A 99 22.31 2.24 -19.39
N PRO A 100 21.92 3.41 -19.94
CA PRO A 100 22.85 4.35 -20.55
C PRO A 100 23.60 5.20 -19.50
N PHE A 101 23.40 4.93 -18.22
CA PHE A 101 23.99 5.66 -17.10
C PHE A 101 24.28 4.70 -15.95
N THR A 102 25.16 5.13 -15.06
CA THR A 102 25.41 4.51 -13.76
C THR A 102 25.52 5.65 -12.78
N MET A 103 24.64 5.66 -11.79
CA MET A 103 24.57 6.70 -10.77
C MET A 103 24.66 6.01 -9.41
N LYS A 104 25.48 6.57 -8.53
CA LYS A 104 25.50 6.10 -7.15
C LYS A 104 24.35 6.75 -6.37
N ALA A 105 23.81 6.05 -5.37
CA ALA A 105 22.70 6.56 -4.57
C ALA A 105 23.06 7.89 -3.87
N GLU A 106 24.33 8.09 -3.51
CA GLU A 106 24.87 9.31 -2.90
C GLU A 106 24.79 10.55 -3.79
N GLU A 107 24.79 10.36 -5.11
CA GLU A 107 24.79 11.44 -6.09
C GLU A 107 23.37 11.91 -6.40
N LEU A 108 22.36 11.18 -5.93
CA LEU A 108 20.96 11.46 -6.19
C LEU A 108 20.47 12.59 -5.28
N LEU A 109 20.08 13.71 -5.89
CA LEU A 109 19.60 14.89 -5.16
C LEU A 109 18.08 15.01 -5.29
N ASP A 110 17.42 15.49 -4.25
CA ASP A 110 15.97 15.70 -4.27
C ASP A 110 15.61 16.99 -3.54
N ASP A 111 14.72 17.79 -4.12
CA ASP A 111 14.08 18.92 -3.44
C ASP A 111 12.73 18.48 -2.88
N ILE A 112 12.76 18.14 -1.60
CA ILE A 112 11.57 17.70 -0.84
C ILE A 112 10.55 18.85 -0.72
N ALA A 113 11.00 20.10 -0.77
CA ALA A 113 10.14 21.28 -0.64
C ALA A 113 9.51 21.71 -1.97
N ASN A 114 9.94 21.15 -3.11
CA ASN A 114 9.34 21.48 -4.40
C ASN A 114 7.95 20.86 -4.55
N LEU A 115 6.96 21.73 -4.74
CA LEU A 115 5.53 21.39 -4.84
C LEU A 115 4.99 21.46 -6.25
N ASP A 116 5.84 21.72 -7.25
CA ASP A 116 5.42 21.94 -8.61
C ASP A 116 4.74 20.69 -9.17
N PRO A 117 3.58 20.83 -9.84
CA PRO A 117 2.92 19.71 -10.48
C PRO A 117 3.87 19.03 -11.45
N GLY A 118 4.05 17.73 -11.27
CA GLY A 118 4.93 16.94 -12.09
C GLY A 118 6.39 16.90 -11.65
N TYR A 119 6.76 17.47 -10.52
CA TYR A 119 8.11 17.34 -9.99
C TYR A 119 8.32 16.02 -9.22
N TYR A 120 9.47 15.40 -9.43
CA TYR A 120 10.12 14.36 -8.60
C TYR A 120 11.63 14.41 -8.83
N PHE A 121 12.43 13.70 -8.03
CA PHE A 121 13.90 13.74 -8.16
C PHE A 121 14.43 13.44 -9.58
N GLY A 122 13.72 12.64 -10.38
CA GLY A 122 14.11 12.35 -11.77
C GLY A 122 13.83 13.47 -12.78
N THR A 123 13.12 14.53 -12.37
CA THR A 123 12.96 15.78 -13.14
C THR A 123 13.82 16.92 -12.59
N ASP A 124 14.61 16.67 -11.55
CA ASP A 124 15.49 17.68 -10.97
C ASP A 124 16.68 17.95 -11.90
N GLU A 125 16.93 19.22 -12.19
CA GLU A 125 18.03 19.64 -13.07
C GLU A 125 19.42 19.25 -12.54
N ARG A 126 19.54 18.92 -11.25
CA ARG A 126 20.81 18.43 -10.68
C ARG A 126 21.07 16.97 -11.01
N ASN A 127 20.05 16.23 -11.48
CA ASN A 127 20.12 14.81 -11.81
C ASN A 127 20.04 14.55 -13.34
N LEU A 128 20.68 15.38 -14.17
CA LEU A 128 20.60 15.30 -15.65
C LEU A 128 20.90 13.91 -16.24
N GLN A 129 21.67 13.07 -15.54
CA GLN A 129 21.94 11.70 -15.98
C GLN A 129 20.67 10.85 -16.08
N LEU A 130 19.64 11.17 -15.29
CA LEU A 130 18.35 10.47 -15.29
C LEU A 130 17.47 10.83 -16.49
N ASP A 131 17.72 11.93 -17.19
CA ASP A 131 16.94 12.26 -18.39
C ASP A 131 17.11 11.21 -19.48
N LYS A 132 18.34 10.72 -19.67
CA LYS A 132 18.63 9.60 -20.57
C LYS A 132 17.92 8.31 -20.13
N ALA A 133 17.75 8.11 -18.83
CA ALA A 133 17.02 6.96 -18.29
C ALA A 133 15.54 6.98 -18.70
N ARG A 134 14.92 8.17 -18.67
CA ARG A 134 13.49 8.37 -18.93
C ARG A 134 13.12 8.09 -20.39
N THR A 135 13.99 8.45 -21.32
CA THR A 135 13.78 8.23 -22.76
C THR A 135 14.35 6.90 -23.24
N PHE A 136 15.21 6.24 -22.46
CA PHE A 136 15.96 5.05 -22.87
C PHE A 136 15.10 3.98 -23.56
N LEU A 137 14.02 3.51 -22.93
CA LEU A 137 13.21 2.44 -23.50
C LEU A 137 12.51 2.86 -24.80
N PHE A 138 12.09 4.14 -24.91
CA PHE A 138 11.52 4.69 -26.14
C PHE A 138 12.58 4.80 -27.24
N GLU A 139 13.78 5.25 -26.92
CA GLU A 139 14.90 5.30 -27.86
C GLU A 139 15.28 3.90 -28.36
N GLN A 140 15.29 2.90 -27.47
CA GLN A 140 15.53 1.50 -27.86
C GLN A 140 14.40 0.95 -28.75
N LEU A 141 13.16 1.37 -28.53
CA LEU A 141 12.04 0.99 -29.38
C LEU A 141 12.20 1.50 -30.82
N GLU A 142 12.85 2.66 -31.01
CA GLU A 142 13.12 3.23 -32.33
C GLU A 142 14.38 2.66 -32.99
N THR A 143 15.45 2.52 -32.20
CA THR A 143 16.81 2.24 -32.68
C THR A 143 17.18 0.76 -32.69
N ASN A 144 16.63 -0.05 -31.78
CA ASN A 144 16.96 -1.47 -31.66
C ASN A 144 16.02 -2.32 -32.54
N PRO A 145 16.51 -2.95 -33.62
CA PRO A 145 15.66 -3.69 -34.55
C PRO A 145 14.90 -4.85 -33.90
N THR A 146 15.45 -5.45 -32.84
CA THR A 146 14.84 -6.58 -32.13
C THR A 146 13.66 -6.10 -31.29
N VAL A 147 13.86 -5.08 -30.46
CA VAL A 147 12.80 -4.48 -29.63
C VAL A 147 11.71 -3.92 -30.53
N ARG A 148 12.09 -3.15 -31.56
CA ARG A 148 11.17 -2.61 -32.56
C ARG A 148 10.33 -3.69 -33.24
N ARG A 149 10.93 -4.82 -33.60
CA ARG A 149 10.23 -5.95 -34.23
C ARG A 149 9.25 -6.64 -33.28
N ASN A 150 9.55 -6.67 -32.00
CA ASN A 150 8.73 -7.34 -30.99
C ASN A 150 7.51 -6.51 -30.57
N PHE A 151 7.61 -5.18 -30.63
CA PHE A 151 6.58 -4.27 -30.11
C PHE A 151 5.90 -3.38 -31.17
N LEU A 152 6.62 -2.88 -32.18
CA LEU A 152 6.09 -1.89 -33.14
C LEU A 152 5.82 -2.43 -34.55
N MET A 153 6.62 -3.37 -35.04
CA MET A 153 6.45 -3.86 -36.41
C MET A 153 5.20 -4.72 -36.47
N PHE A 154 4.16 -4.26 -37.17
CA PHE A 154 3.06 -5.12 -37.61
C PHE A 154 3.65 -6.25 -38.44
N SER A 155 3.94 -7.38 -37.80
CA SER A 155 4.19 -8.61 -38.55
C SER A 155 2.89 -8.96 -39.28
N SER A 156 2.96 -9.82 -40.31
CA SER A 156 1.78 -10.40 -40.96
C SER A 156 0.77 -11.02 -39.97
N SER A 157 1.18 -11.22 -38.72
CA SER A 157 0.37 -11.69 -37.59
C SER A 157 0.27 -10.57 -36.54
N LYS A 158 -0.78 -9.75 -36.63
CA LYS A 158 -1.16 -8.72 -35.64
C LYS A 158 -1.21 -9.28 -34.20
N ASP A 159 -1.51 -10.57 -34.06
CA ASP A 159 -1.60 -11.30 -32.80
C ASP A 159 -0.27 -11.37 -32.02
N ARG A 160 0.88 -11.39 -32.71
CA ARG A 160 2.19 -11.54 -32.03
C ARG A 160 2.59 -10.29 -31.24
N ASN A 161 2.26 -9.10 -31.76
CA ASN A 161 2.60 -7.86 -31.06
C ASN A 161 1.72 -7.67 -29.83
N VAL A 162 0.43 -8.02 -29.93
CA VAL A 162 -0.48 -8.01 -28.79
C VAL A 162 0.03 -8.97 -27.72
N HIS A 163 0.45 -10.17 -28.10
CA HIS A 163 1.02 -11.14 -27.18
C HIS A 163 2.27 -10.63 -26.45
N ASN A 164 3.23 -10.04 -27.17
CA ASN A 164 4.46 -9.50 -26.56
C ASN A 164 4.17 -8.32 -25.62
N THR A 165 3.23 -7.43 -25.98
CA THR A 165 2.81 -6.33 -25.12
C THR A 165 2.12 -6.84 -23.85
N MET A 166 1.21 -7.81 -23.98
CA MET A 166 0.56 -8.44 -22.82
C MET A 166 1.56 -9.19 -21.94
N TYR A 167 2.54 -9.86 -22.55
CA TYR A 167 3.62 -10.50 -21.81
C TYR A 167 4.43 -9.46 -21.03
N TYR A 168 4.84 -8.37 -21.68
CA TYR A 168 5.57 -7.28 -21.02
C TYR A 168 4.76 -6.67 -19.87
N GLU A 169 3.47 -6.41 -20.07
CA GLU A 169 2.57 -5.93 -19.03
C GLU A 169 2.49 -6.91 -17.86
N SER A 170 2.38 -8.22 -18.10
CA SER A 170 2.41 -9.22 -17.04
C SER A 170 3.72 -9.20 -16.23
N LYS A 171 4.85 -8.88 -16.88
CA LYS A 171 6.16 -8.74 -16.23
C LYS A 171 6.28 -7.45 -15.42
N VAL A 172 5.64 -6.38 -15.87
CA VAL A 172 5.48 -5.15 -15.06
C VAL A 172 4.66 -5.43 -13.80
N GLU A 173 3.54 -6.16 -13.92
CA GLU A 173 2.72 -6.52 -12.76
C GLU A 173 3.46 -7.42 -11.77
N GLU A 174 4.20 -8.41 -12.27
CA GLU A 174 5.06 -9.29 -11.45
C GLU A 174 6.13 -8.46 -10.71
N PHE A 175 6.77 -7.53 -11.42
CA PHE A 175 7.78 -6.64 -10.84
C PHE A 175 7.20 -5.75 -9.75
N LEU A 176 6.06 -5.09 -10.02
CA LEU A 176 5.41 -4.22 -9.05
C LEU A 176 4.94 -5.01 -7.82
N SER A 177 4.48 -6.25 -7.98
CA SER A 177 4.07 -7.11 -6.88
C SER A 177 5.23 -7.51 -5.96
N LEU A 178 6.39 -7.86 -6.55
CA LEU A 178 7.59 -8.17 -5.79
C LEU A 178 8.19 -6.92 -5.14
N ALA A 179 8.27 -5.80 -5.86
CA ALA A 179 8.73 -4.53 -5.32
C ALA A 179 7.83 -4.05 -4.16
N PHE A 180 6.52 -4.19 -4.29
CA PHE A 180 5.56 -3.94 -3.21
C PHE A 180 5.87 -4.79 -1.98
N THR A 181 6.19 -6.07 -2.17
CA THR A 181 6.56 -6.99 -1.09
C THR A 181 7.84 -6.55 -0.38
N VAL A 182 8.87 -6.14 -1.13
CA VAL A 182 10.12 -5.59 -0.58
C VAL A 182 9.85 -4.35 0.24
N VAL A 183 9.09 -3.39 -0.30
CA VAL A 183 8.77 -2.15 0.43
C VAL A 183 7.92 -2.46 1.67
N HIS A 184 6.90 -3.30 1.56
CA HIS A 184 5.98 -3.60 2.65
C HIS A 184 6.65 -4.34 3.83
N LEU A 185 7.53 -5.30 3.55
CA LEU A 185 8.20 -6.10 4.57
C LEU A 185 9.56 -5.54 5.00
N GLY A 186 10.23 -4.79 4.11
CA GLY A 186 11.53 -4.18 4.37
C GLY A 186 11.44 -2.81 5.02
N SER A 187 10.34 -2.08 4.87
CA SER A 187 10.09 -0.86 5.65
C SER A 187 9.75 -1.24 7.09
N GLY A 188 10.49 -0.69 8.07
CA GLY A 188 10.44 -1.10 9.48
C GLY A 188 9.06 -1.03 10.15
N GLN A 189 8.06 -0.45 9.49
CA GLN A 189 6.65 -0.57 9.86
C GLN A 189 5.81 -0.89 8.62
N PRO A 190 5.12 -2.05 8.56
CA PRO A 190 4.30 -2.40 7.40
C PRO A 190 3.16 -1.39 7.24
N ALA A 191 3.21 -0.61 6.16
CA ALA A 191 2.13 0.27 5.73
C ALA A 191 0.83 -0.54 5.54
N ARG A 192 -0.34 0.04 5.80
CA ARG A 192 -1.58 -0.65 5.39
C ARG A 192 -1.58 -0.80 3.87
N GLY A 193 -2.08 -1.91 3.34
CA GLY A 193 -2.03 -2.16 1.89
C GLY A 193 -2.60 -1.02 1.04
N THR A 194 -3.64 -0.34 1.53
CA THR A 194 -4.25 0.83 0.88
C THR A 194 -3.37 2.08 0.92
N GLU A 195 -2.53 2.25 1.93
CA GLU A 195 -1.57 3.37 2.03
C GLU A 195 -0.41 3.16 1.04
N LEU A 196 0.03 1.90 0.89
CA LEU A 196 1.12 1.57 -0.03
C LEU A 196 0.67 1.59 -1.50
N ALA A 197 -0.54 1.15 -1.79
CA ALA A 197 -1.12 1.21 -3.14
C ALA A 197 -1.39 2.66 -3.61
N GLY A 198 -1.50 3.62 -2.67
CA GLY A 198 -1.74 5.03 -2.96
C GLY A 198 -0.47 5.88 -3.11
N LEU A 199 0.72 5.27 -3.08
CA LEU A 199 1.99 5.98 -3.21
C LEU A 199 2.09 6.67 -4.57
N GLN A 200 2.53 7.93 -4.54
CA GLN A 200 2.77 8.71 -5.75
C GLN A 200 4.27 8.93 -5.90
N TYR A 201 4.86 8.60 -7.04
CA TYR A 201 6.28 8.88 -7.29
C TYR A 201 6.52 10.34 -7.73
N ARG A 202 5.46 11.03 -8.19
CA ARG A 202 5.51 12.36 -8.80
C ARG A 202 4.40 13.24 -8.25
N ASN A 203 4.70 14.53 -8.05
CA ASN A 203 3.70 15.51 -7.64
C ASN A 203 2.58 15.57 -8.68
N ASN A 204 1.34 15.63 -8.21
CA ASN A 204 0.16 15.94 -9.01
C ASN A 204 -0.37 17.32 -8.59
N SER A 205 -1.17 17.97 -9.44
CA SER A 205 -1.83 19.25 -9.16
C SER A 205 -2.65 19.25 -7.86
N ALA A 206 -3.16 18.08 -7.44
CA ALA A 206 -3.98 17.94 -6.23
C ALA A 206 -3.20 17.42 -5.00
N SER A 207 -2.00 16.87 -5.18
CA SER A 207 -1.29 16.21 -4.09
C SER A 207 0.20 16.05 -4.36
N GLN A 208 1.02 16.22 -3.33
CA GLN A 208 2.46 15.94 -3.40
C GLN A 208 2.76 14.45 -3.55
N ARG A 209 3.95 14.14 -4.09
CA ARG A 209 4.50 12.79 -4.13
C ARG A 209 4.67 12.20 -2.73
N SER A 210 4.76 10.89 -2.68
CA SER A 210 5.06 10.10 -1.49
C SER A 210 6.49 9.59 -1.49
N LEU A 211 7.23 9.72 -2.60
CA LEU A 211 8.58 9.19 -2.75
C LEU A 211 9.62 10.32 -2.72
N PHE A 212 10.62 10.16 -1.85
CA PHE A 212 11.66 11.15 -1.62
C PHE A 212 13.03 10.49 -1.53
N VAL A 213 14.07 11.23 -1.88
CA VAL A 213 15.46 10.84 -1.61
C VAL A 213 15.97 11.68 -0.45
N VAL A 214 16.44 11.04 0.61
CA VAL A 214 16.96 11.70 1.81
C VAL A 214 18.34 11.14 2.11
N GLY A 215 19.38 11.91 1.76
CA GLY A 215 20.75 11.41 1.80
C GLY A 215 20.94 10.34 0.73
N GLN A 216 21.16 9.10 1.14
CA GLN A 216 21.33 7.93 0.26
C GLN A 216 20.08 7.04 0.22
N ASP A 217 19.09 7.35 1.06
CA ASP A 217 17.96 6.49 1.30
C ASP A 217 16.76 6.93 0.47
N LEU A 218 16.06 5.95 -0.10
CA LEU A 218 14.75 6.14 -0.69
C LEU A 218 13.68 6.06 0.41
N VAL A 219 12.98 7.17 0.64
CA VAL A 219 12.01 7.34 1.73
C VAL A 219 10.60 7.47 1.17
N PHE A 220 9.68 6.70 1.73
CA PHE A 220 8.25 6.78 1.40
C PHE A 220 7.47 7.45 2.53
N ALA A 221 6.75 8.53 2.23
CA ALA A 221 5.82 9.18 3.14
C ALA A 221 4.40 8.62 2.92
N LEU A 222 3.92 7.89 3.92
CA LEU A 222 2.59 7.28 3.90
C LEU A 222 1.52 8.31 4.28
N LYS A 223 0.58 8.58 3.39
CA LYS A 223 -0.56 9.46 3.68
C LYS A 223 -1.62 8.69 4.45
N TYR A 224 -1.73 9.01 5.73
CA TYR A 224 -2.75 8.44 6.59
C TYR A 224 -3.98 9.34 6.66
N SER A 225 -5.01 9.07 5.87
CA SER A 225 -6.33 9.68 6.08
C SER A 225 -7.20 8.77 6.96
N LYS A 226 -7.28 9.04 8.27
CA LYS A 226 -8.41 8.55 9.07
C LYS A 226 -9.67 9.27 8.57
N PRO A 227 -10.72 8.59 8.10
CA PRO A 227 -12.01 9.24 7.92
C PRO A 227 -12.65 9.39 9.30
N GLN A 228 -12.21 10.38 10.08
CA GLN A 228 -12.90 10.79 11.30
C GLN A 228 -12.81 12.32 11.41
N SER A 229 -13.96 12.97 11.22
CA SER A 229 -14.35 14.27 11.78
C SER A 229 -13.19 15.22 12.12
N LEU A 230 -12.95 16.19 11.24
CA LEU A 230 -12.43 17.53 11.55
C LEU A 230 -11.68 17.65 12.89
N LYS A 231 -10.41 17.22 12.92
CA LYS A 231 -9.38 17.92 13.70
C LYS A 231 -8.12 17.98 12.87
N VAL A 232 -7.83 19.21 12.44
CA VAL A 232 -6.61 19.63 11.76
C VAL A 232 -5.42 19.32 12.67
N SER A 233 -4.64 18.31 12.31
CA SER A 233 -3.18 18.32 12.34
C SER A 233 -2.70 17.10 11.54
N MET A 234 -2.49 17.28 10.24
CA MET A 234 -1.87 16.29 9.38
C MET A 234 -0.38 16.27 9.72
N GLY A 235 0.07 15.24 10.41
CA GLY A 235 1.48 14.99 10.68
C GLY A 235 1.98 13.91 9.73
N ASP A 236 2.82 14.29 8.77
CA ASP A 236 3.50 13.34 7.89
C ASP A 236 4.47 12.49 8.70
N ARG A 237 4.47 11.17 8.43
CA ARG A 237 5.39 10.23 9.05
C ARG A 237 6.37 9.71 8.01
N TYR A 238 7.66 9.98 8.23
CA TYR A 238 8.76 9.49 7.42
C TYR A 238 9.26 8.16 7.97
N VAL A 239 9.48 7.17 7.10
CA VAL A 239 10.06 5.86 7.44
C VAL A 239 11.39 5.70 6.71
N HIS A 240 12.47 5.52 7.46
CA HIS A 240 13.80 5.28 6.93
C HIS A 240 14.05 3.77 6.78
N ILE A 241 14.66 3.37 5.67
CA ILE A 241 15.24 2.04 5.48
C ILE A 241 16.74 2.23 5.54
N ARG A 242 17.42 1.54 6.46
CA ARG A 242 18.89 1.45 6.48
C ARG A 242 19.28 0.00 6.18
N ASP A 243 20.37 -0.16 5.43
CA ASP A 243 20.99 -1.45 5.12
C ASP A 243 21.48 -2.23 6.35
#